data_AF-A0A9P5YXE1-F1
#
_entry.id   AF-A0A9P5YXE1-F1
#
_cell.length_a   1.000
_cell.length_b   1.000
_cell.length_c   1.000
_cell.angle_alpha   90.00
_cell.angle_beta   90.00
_cell.angle_gamma   90.00
#
_symmetry.space_group_name_H-M   'P 1'
#
loop_
_entity.id
_entity.type
_entity.pdbx_description
1 polymer ?
#
loop_
_entity_poly.entity_id
_entity_poly.type
_entity_poly.pdbx_seq_one_letter_code
_entity_poly.pdbx_strand_id
1 'polypeptide(L)'
;MFKYRFLRTHIQDFTAHAAHVHNADIEATTILSITLPCVSVLLFNAEYFVILFWPGQTYTRGYLRAKRGVFVAATAAALATVIASTIIVATRSASITGVDEATVQQLTALYFRPPLQYNTWPQNIAWVVLLWITVVLNIISTILLLKATQREERTMTTAPADDSMPSPSAGVIVVEKDSESEIKEKSIISARTEEVSV
;
A
#
# COMPACT_ATOMS: atom_id res chain seq x y z
N MET A 1 17.17 -9.68 6.97
CA MET A 1 17.82 -9.60 5.64
C MET A 1 19.35 -9.67 5.70
N PHE A 2 20.05 -8.82 6.46
CA PHE A 2 21.52 -8.88 6.61
C PHE A 2 22.07 -10.28 6.96
N LYS A 3 21.31 -11.08 7.71
CA LYS A 3 21.67 -12.46 8.07
C LYS A 3 21.93 -13.39 6.87
N TYR A 4 21.20 -13.26 5.76
CA TYR A 4 21.45 -14.09 4.57
C TYR A 4 22.72 -13.67 3.81
N ARG A 5 23.08 -12.38 3.86
CA ARG A 5 24.35 -11.88 3.31
C ARG A 5 25.54 -12.31 4.17
N PHE A 6 25.39 -12.28 5.50
CA PHE A 6 26.39 -12.82 6.42
C PHE A 6 26.55 -14.33 6.28
N LEU A 7 25.45 -15.07 6.08
CA LEU A 7 25.54 -16.51 5.82
C LEU A 7 26.35 -16.81 4.55
N ARG A 8 26.06 -16.09 3.45
CA ARG A 8 26.80 -16.26 2.19
C ARG A 8 28.30 -16.00 2.38
N THR A 9 28.66 -14.91 3.05
CA THR A 9 30.07 -14.54 3.30
C THR A 9 30.77 -15.53 4.23
N HIS A 10 30.16 -15.93 5.35
CA HIS A 10 30.76 -16.93 6.25
C HIS A 10 30.98 -18.29 5.57
N ILE A 11 30.04 -18.75 4.74
CA ILE A 11 30.20 -20.03 4.01
C ILE A 11 31.30 -19.91 2.95
N GLN A 12 31.40 -18.79 2.25
CA GLN A 12 32.45 -18.55 1.27
C GLN A 12 33.83 -18.47 1.94
N ASP A 13 33.95 -17.75 3.05
CA ASP A 13 35.22 -17.63 3.80
C ASP A 13 35.65 -18.97 4.39
N PHE A 14 34.72 -19.75 4.95
CA PHE A 14 35.01 -21.06 5.53
C PHE A 14 35.44 -22.11 4.49
N THR A 15 34.90 -22.03 3.27
CA THR A 15 35.19 -22.98 2.18
C THR A 15 36.27 -22.49 1.21
N ALA A 16 37.00 -21.43 1.56
CA ALA A 16 37.98 -20.80 0.67
C ALA A 16 37.41 -20.49 -0.73
N HIS A 17 36.17 -20.01 -0.77
CA HIS A 17 35.40 -19.66 -1.98
C HIS A 17 34.99 -20.84 -2.88
N ALA A 18 35.08 -22.09 -2.41
CA ALA A 18 34.59 -23.24 -3.16
C ALA A 18 33.05 -23.35 -3.16
N ALA A 19 32.39 -22.96 -2.07
CA ALA A 19 30.93 -23.03 -1.95
C ALA A 19 30.25 -21.69 -2.25
N HIS A 20 29.22 -21.71 -3.11
CA HIS A 20 28.41 -20.54 -3.45
C HIS A 20 26.96 -20.71 -3.02
N VAL A 21 26.44 -19.73 -2.27
CA VAL A 21 25.06 -19.70 -1.77
C VAL A 21 24.20 -18.77 -2.63
N HIS A 22 23.24 -19.33 -3.37
CA HIS A 22 22.34 -18.62 -4.26
C HIS A 22 21.08 -18.15 -3.52
N ASN A 23 21.07 -16.86 -3.14
CA ASN A 23 19.97 -16.20 -2.42
C ASN A 23 19.50 -14.92 -3.14
N ALA A 24 19.68 -14.84 -4.46
CA ALA A 24 19.35 -13.63 -5.22
C ALA A 24 17.83 -13.33 -5.20
N ASP A 25 17.00 -14.36 -5.17
CA ASP A 25 15.54 -14.21 -5.21
C ASP A 25 14.98 -13.45 -4.00
N ILE A 26 15.42 -13.81 -2.78
CA ILE A 26 14.95 -13.13 -1.56
C ILE A 26 15.49 -11.69 -1.47
N GLU A 27 16.70 -11.46 -1.98
CA GLU A 27 17.29 -10.13 -2.04
C GLU A 27 16.53 -9.21 -2.99
N ALA A 28 16.27 -9.67 -4.22
CA ALA A 28 15.48 -8.95 -5.22
C ALA A 28 14.07 -8.64 -4.70
N THR A 29 13.42 -9.62 -4.07
CA THR A 29 12.07 -9.47 -3.52
C THR A 29 12.02 -8.41 -2.41
N THR A 30 13.02 -8.40 -1.52
CA THR A 30 13.03 -7.43 -0.44
C THR A 30 13.22 -6.01 -0.97
N ILE A 31 14.11 -5.82 -1.94
CA ILE A 31 14.30 -4.51 -2.60
C ILE A 31 13.00 -4.05 -3.25
N LEU A 32 12.33 -4.96 -3.99
CA LEU A 32 11.05 -4.67 -4.63
C LEU A 32 9.98 -4.23 -3.61
N SER A 33 9.90 -4.93 -2.48
CA SER A 33 8.94 -4.66 -1.39
C SER A 33 9.12 -3.33 -0.68
N ILE A 34 10.31 -2.73 -0.75
CA ILE A 34 10.58 -1.43 -0.13
C ILE A 34 10.38 -0.33 -1.16
N THR A 35 10.93 -0.50 -2.36
CA THR A 35 10.94 0.54 -3.40
C THR A 35 9.53 0.86 -3.89
N LEU A 36 8.73 -0.14 -4.24
CA LEU A 36 7.40 0.11 -4.82
C LEU A 36 6.40 0.73 -3.83
N PRO A 37 6.31 0.25 -2.57
CA PRO A 37 5.50 0.93 -1.56
C PRO A 37 6.00 2.33 -1.21
N CYS A 38 7.32 2.55 -1.13
CA CYS A 38 7.87 3.87 -0.85
C CYS A 38 7.50 4.88 -1.95
N VAL A 39 7.63 4.49 -3.23
CA VAL A 39 7.17 5.31 -4.36
C VAL A 39 5.68 5.59 -4.29
N SER A 40 4.87 4.58 -3.95
CA SER A 40 3.41 4.74 -3.81
C SER A 40 3.07 5.74 -2.69
N VAL A 41 3.70 5.61 -1.53
CA VAL A 41 3.53 6.52 -0.40
C VAL A 41 3.92 7.95 -0.79
N LEU A 42 5.00 8.13 -1.54
CA LEU A 42 5.41 9.45 -2.02
C LEU A 42 4.35 10.09 -2.93
N LEU A 43 3.73 9.30 -3.82
CA LEU A 43 2.64 9.78 -4.67
C LEU A 43 1.41 10.21 -3.86
N PHE A 44 1.02 9.43 -2.85
CA PHE A 44 -0.09 9.81 -1.97
C PHE A 44 0.22 11.06 -1.14
N ASN A 45 1.45 11.19 -0.64
CA ASN A 45 1.86 12.38 0.10
C ASN A 45 1.91 13.62 -0.81
N ALA A 46 2.41 13.48 -2.04
CA ALA A 46 2.40 14.58 -3.01
C ALA A 46 0.99 15.09 -3.26
N GLU A 47 0.02 14.19 -3.44
CA GLU A 47 -1.38 14.56 -3.61
C GLU A 47 -1.99 15.20 -2.36
N TYR A 48 -1.67 14.68 -1.18
CA TYR A 48 -2.09 15.28 0.08
C TYR A 48 -1.57 16.72 0.22
N PHE A 49 -0.30 16.97 -0.14
CA PHE A 49 0.26 18.31 -0.13
C PHE A 49 -0.40 19.25 -1.13
N VAL A 50 -0.75 18.76 -2.32
CA VAL A 50 -1.49 19.56 -3.31
C VAL A 50 -2.82 20.04 -2.73
N ILE A 51 -3.56 19.15 -2.07
CA ILE A 51 -4.84 19.49 -1.41
C ILE A 51 -4.61 20.47 -0.24
N LEU A 52 -3.54 20.28 0.53
CA LEU A 52 -3.25 21.08 1.72
C LEU A 52 -2.82 22.52 1.39
N PHE A 53 -1.93 22.70 0.40
CA PHE A 53 -1.39 24.01 0.05
C PHE A 53 -2.28 24.79 -0.92
N TRP A 54 -3.05 24.11 -1.78
CA TRP A 54 -3.95 24.73 -2.74
C TRP A 54 -5.40 24.25 -2.55
N PRO A 55 -6.03 24.59 -1.41
CA PRO A 55 -7.43 24.26 -1.21
C PRO A 55 -8.30 25.00 -2.26
N GLY A 56 -9.04 24.25 -3.07
CA GLY A 56 -10.02 24.80 -4.00
C GLY A 56 -9.57 24.97 -5.46
N GLN A 57 -8.44 24.38 -5.89
CA GLN A 57 -8.16 24.31 -7.33
C GLN A 57 -9.19 23.42 -8.06
N THR A 58 -9.81 23.99 -9.09
CA THR A 58 -10.65 23.23 -10.03
C THR A 58 -9.77 22.61 -11.11
N TYR A 59 -9.64 21.28 -11.07
CA TYR A 59 -8.88 20.54 -12.07
C TYR A 59 -9.71 20.22 -13.31
N THR A 60 -9.06 20.17 -14.47
CA THR A 60 -9.73 19.71 -15.69
C THR A 60 -10.14 18.24 -15.56
N ARG A 61 -11.25 17.85 -16.18
CA ARG A 61 -11.76 16.46 -16.16
C ARG A 61 -10.71 15.43 -16.63
N GLY A 62 -9.85 15.82 -17.57
CA GLY A 62 -8.73 14.99 -18.03
C GLY A 62 -7.72 14.71 -16.94
N TYR A 63 -7.35 15.73 -16.15
CA TYR A 63 -6.45 15.58 -15.02
C TYR A 63 -7.02 14.66 -13.93
N LEU A 64 -8.31 14.81 -13.59
CA LEU A 64 -8.97 13.94 -12.61
C LEU A 64 -8.99 12.47 -13.04
N ARG A 65 -9.20 12.18 -14.33
CA ARG A 65 -9.12 10.82 -14.87
C ARG A 65 -7.70 10.26 -14.84
N ALA A 66 -6.71 11.06 -15.24
CA ALA A 66 -5.31 10.66 -15.18
C ALA A 66 -4.88 10.35 -13.74
N LYS A 67 -5.27 11.21 -12.80
CA LYS A 67 -5.07 11.05 -11.35
C LYS A 67 -5.64 9.71 -10.88
N ARG A 68 -6.90 9.40 -11.17
CA ARG A 68 -7.51 8.09 -10.85
C ARG A 68 -6.71 6.92 -11.43
N GLY A 69 -6.28 7.03 -12.69
CA GLY A 69 -5.48 6.00 -13.35
C GLY A 69 -4.15 5.73 -12.63
N VAL A 70 -3.43 6.79 -12.23
CA VAL A 70 -2.16 6.68 -11.50
C VAL A 70 -2.36 6.00 -10.14
N PHE A 71 -3.40 6.35 -9.39
CA PHE A 71 -3.66 5.74 -8.08
C PHE A 71 -4.09 4.28 -8.17
N VAL A 72 -4.92 3.93 -9.15
CA VAL A 72 -5.27 2.53 -9.42
C VAL A 72 -4.04 1.74 -9.83
N ALA A 73 -3.19 2.28 -10.71
CA ALA A 73 -1.94 1.65 -11.13
C ALA A 73 -0.96 1.48 -9.95
N ALA A 74 -0.83 2.48 -9.08
CA ALA A 74 0.01 2.40 -7.88
C ALA A 74 -0.50 1.32 -6.91
N THR A 75 -1.82 1.22 -6.72
CA THR A 75 -2.42 0.17 -5.88
C THR A 75 -2.20 -1.22 -6.47
N ALA A 76 -2.36 -1.37 -7.79
CA ALA A 76 -2.10 -2.62 -8.49
C ALA A 76 -0.62 -3.02 -8.40
N ALA A 77 0.31 -2.07 -8.54
CA ALA A 77 1.74 -2.32 -8.38
C ALA A 77 2.10 -2.77 -6.95
N ALA A 78 1.51 -2.14 -5.93
CA ALA A 78 1.70 -2.54 -4.54
C ALA A 78 1.16 -3.96 -4.28
N LEU A 79 -0.02 -4.28 -4.80
CA LEU A 79 -0.62 -5.62 -4.70
C LEU A 79 0.22 -6.69 -5.43
N ALA A 80 0.68 -6.40 -6.64
CA ALA A 80 1.57 -7.29 -7.38
C ALA A 80 2.88 -7.58 -6.62
N THR A 81 3.44 -6.56 -5.95
CA THR A 81 4.66 -6.69 -5.15
C THR A 81 4.47 -7.62 -3.95
N VAL A 82 3.34 -7.50 -3.25
CA VAL A 82 3.04 -8.35 -2.09
C VAL A 82 2.74 -9.79 -2.49
N ILE A 83 2.06 -9.99 -3.61
CA ILE A 83 1.85 -11.32 -4.18
C ILE A 83 3.19 -11.96 -4.56
N ALA A 84 4.03 -11.25 -5.31
CA ALA A 84 5.37 -11.74 -5.68
C ALA A 84 6.20 -12.08 -4.43
N SER A 85 6.15 -11.23 -3.40
CA SER A 85 6.84 -11.47 -2.14
C SER A 85 6.33 -12.70 -1.39
N THR A 86 5.01 -12.90 -1.39
CA THR A 86 4.39 -14.07 -0.76
C THR A 86 4.77 -15.36 -1.49
N ILE A 87 4.73 -15.36 -2.83
CA ILE A 87 5.11 -16.52 -3.64
C ILE A 87 6.56 -16.90 -3.39
N ILE A 88 7.48 -15.93 -3.41
CA ILE A 88 8.92 -16.21 -3.26
C ILE A 88 9.24 -16.74 -1.85
N VAL A 89 8.63 -16.17 -0.81
CA VAL A 89 8.80 -16.69 0.56
C VAL A 89 8.21 -18.09 0.72
N ALA A 90 7.09 -18.39 0.05
CA ALA A 90 6.41 -19.68 0.18
C ALA A 90 7.07 -20.81 -0.64
N THR A 91 7.61 -20.50 -1.82
CA THR A 91 8.03 -21.52 -2.81
C THR A 91 9.52 -21.64 -3.00
N ARG A 92 10.31 -20.59 -2.71
CA ARG A 92 11.74 -20.61 -3.00
C ARG A 92 12.54 -21.01 -1.77
N SER A 93 13.69 -21.61 -2.03
CA SER A 93 14.70 -21.94 -1.04
C SER A 93 16.07 -21.50 -1.55
N ALA A 94 16.98 -21.23 -0.62
CA ALA A 94 18.38 -21.03 -0.90
C ALA A 94 19.02 -22.33 -1.39
N SER A 95 19.86 -22.27 -2.43
CA SER A 95 20.65 -23.41 -2.91
C SER A 95 22.15 -23.16 -2.73
N ILE A 96 22.89 -24.21 -2.37
CA ILE A 96 24.34 -24.19 -2.23
C ILE A 96 24.92 -25.02 -3.38
N THR A 97 25.87 -24.46 -4.12
CA THR A 97 26.54 -25.12 -5.27
C THR A 97 28.05 -25.05 -5.09
N GLY A 98 28.79 -25.98 -5.71
CA GLY A 98 30.26 -26.00 -5.71
C GLY A 98 30.91 -26.94 -4.68
N VAL A 99 30.11 -27.74 -3.97
CA VAL A 99 30.58 -28.72 -2.98
C VAL A 99 29.73 -29.98 -3.03
N ASP A 100 30.30 -31.10 -2.58
CA ASP A 100 29.61 -32.39 -2.47
C ASP A 100 28.41 -32.34 -1.51
N GLU A 101 27.40 -33.17 -1.75
CA GLU A 101 26.15 -33.20 -0.96
C GLU A 101 26.41 -33.46 0.53
N ALA A 102 27.40 -34.28 0.86
CA ALA A 102 27.79 -34.54 2.25
C ALA A 102 28.29 -33.26 2.95
N THR A 103 29.06 -32.45 2.21
CA THR A 103 29.59 -31.17 2.73
C THR A 103 28.46 -30.14 2.87
N VAL A 104 27.49 -30.13 1.95
CA VAL A 104 26.30 -29.27 2.04
C VAL A 104 25.46 -29.59 3.28
N GLN A 105 25.25 -30.87 3.60
CA GLN A 105 24.55 -31.26 4.83
C GLN A 105 25.32 -30.83 6.07
N GLN A 106 26.65 -30.97 6.07
CA GLN A 106 27.51 -30.55 7.17
C GLN A 106 27.47 -29.03 7.40
N LEU A 107 27.56 -28.24 6.33
CA LEU A 107 27.42 -26.78 6.35
C LEU A 107 26.05 -26.33 6.82
N THR A 108 24.99 -27.05 6.42
CA THR A 108 23.62 -26.78 6.86
C THR A 108 23.43 -27.08 8.35
N ALA A 109 24.06 -28.13 8.86
CA ALA A 109 24.06 -28.46 10.29
C ALA A 109 24.88 -27.44 11.11
N LEU A 110 26.02 -26.99 10.58
CA LEU A 110 26.90 -26.02 11.22
C LEU A 110 26.25 -24.62 11.27
N TYR A 111 25.56 -24.22 10.20
CA TYR A 111 24.87 -22.94 10.09
C TYR A 111 23.34 -23.12 10.06
N PHE A 112 22.79 -23.68 11.13
CA PHE A 112 21.34 -23.91 11.26
C PHE A 112 20.47 -22.63 11.16
N ARG A 113 21.04 -21.45 11.40
CA ARG A 113 20.35 -20.16 11.26
C ARG A 113 21.14 -19.23 10.35
N PRO A 114 20.53 -18.63 9.31
CA PRO A 114 19.13 -18.76 8.87
C PRO A 114 18.86 -20.03 8.03
N PRO A 115 17.63 -20.58 8.07
CA PRO A 115 17.28 -21.79 7.32
C PRO A 115 17.28 -21.56 5.80
N LEU A 116 17.63 -22.60 5.05
CA LEU A 116 17.63 -22.60 3.59
C LEU A 116 16.21 -22.44 3.02
N GLN A 117 15.21 -22.99 3.70
CA GLN A 117 13.81 -22.81 3.34
C GLN A 117 13.28 -21.50 3.93
N TYR A 118 12.86 -20.57 3.07
CA TYR A 118 12.46 -19.23 3.48
C TYR A 118 11.17 -19.21 4.32
N ASN A 119 10.30 -20.20 4.16
CA ASN A 119 9.02 -20.34 4.87
C ASN A 119 9.18 -20.71 6.35
N THR A 120 10.26 -21.36 6.75
CA THR A 120 10.48 -21.81 8.14
C THR A 120 10.96 -20.68 9.05
N TRP A 121 11.39 -19.55 8.49
CA TRP A 121 11.93 -18.45 9.27
C TRP A 121 10.82 -17.48 9.70
N PRO A 122 10.49 -17.37 11.01
CA PRO A 122 9.39 -16.52 11.48
C PRO A 122 9.55 -15.04 11.12
N GLN A 123 10.80 -14.58 10.95
CA GLN A 123 11.06 -13.20 10.51
C GLN A 123 10.54 -12.92 9.09
N ASN A 124 10.63 -13.89 8.17
CA ASN A 124 10.11 -13.74 6.82
C ASN A 124 8.58 -13.72 6.83
N ILE A 125 7.96 -14.58 7.64
CA ILE A 125 6.50 -14.62 7.79
C ILE A 125 5.99 -13.29 8.36
N ALA A 126 6.60 -12.79 9.44
CA ALA A 126 6.22 -11.52 10.03
C ALA A 126 6.32 -10.37 9.03
N TRP A 127 7.38 -10.35 8.21
CA TRP A 127 7.53 -9.36 7.15
C TRP A 127 6.42 -9.45 6.08
N VAL A 128 6.04 -10.65 5.64
CA VAL A 128 4.92 -10.84 4.70
C VAL A 128 3.60 -10.35 5.29
N VAL A 129 3.34 -10.62 6.58
CA VAL A 129 2.12 -10.14 7.25
C VAL A 129 2.07 -8.61 7.30
N LEU A 130 3.18 -7.95 7.64
CA LEU A 130 3.26 -6.49 7.63
C LEU A 130 3.05 -5.89 6.23
N LEU A 131 3.54 -6.57 5.19
CA LEU A 131 3.28 -6.17 3.80
C LEU A 131 1.80 -6.24 3.44
N TRP A 132 1.09 -7.28 3.87
CA TRP A 132 -0.35 -7.39 3.67
C TRP A 132 -1.13 -6.28 4.37
N ILE A 133 -0.79 -5.96 5.62
CA ILE A 133 -1.41 -4.85 6.36
C ILE A 133 -1.22 -3.53 5.60
N THR A 134 -0.01 -3.31 5.08
CA THR A 134 0.31 -2.11 4.28
C THR A 134 -0.56 -2.02 3.02
N VAL A 135 -0.76 -3.13 2.31
CA VAL A 135 -1.62 -3.17 1.12
C VAL A 135 -3.09 -2.90 1.47
N VAL A 136 -3.59 -3.44 2.57
CA VAL A 136 -4.97 -3.17 3.01
C VAL A 136 -5.18 -1.67 3.28
N LEU A 137 -4.26 -1.04 4.00
CA LEU A 137 -4.32 0.41 4.25
C LEU A 137 -4.23 1.23 2.94
N ASN A 138 -3.41 0.77 2.00
CA ASN A 138 -3.27 1.41 0.68
C ASN A 138 -4.57 1.30 -0.13
N ILE A 139 -5.21 0.14 -0.16
CA ILE A 139 -6.52 -0.06 -0.81
C ILE A 139 -7.58 0.87 -0.22
N ILE A 140 -7.64 0.97 1.12
CA ILE A 140 -8.58 1.88 1.80
C ILE A 140 -8.34 3.32 1.37
N SER A 141 -7.08 3.75 1.33
CA SER A 141 -6.69 5.10 0.92
C SER A 141 -7.08 5.40 -0.53
N THR A 142 -6.87 4.44 -1.44
CA THR A 142 -7.29 4.56 -2.84
C THR A 142 -8.80 4.67 -2.97
N ILE A 143 -9.59 3.89 -2.22
CA ILE A 143 -11.06 3.97 -2.25
C ILE A 143 -11.54 5.36 -1.80
N LEU A 144 -10.96 5.90 -0.73
CA LEU A 144 -11.30 7.24 -0.24
C LEU A 144 -11.01 8.30 -1.30
N LEU A 145 -9.87 8.20 -1.98
CA LEU A 145 -9.50 9.13 -3.04
C LEU A 145 -10.40 9.01 -4.28
N LEU A 146 -10.81 7.79 -4.65
CA LEU A 146 -11.78 7.58 -5.72
C LEU A 146 -13.14 8.22 -5.37
N LYS A 147 -13.61 8.08 -4.14
CA LYS A 147 -14.82 8.77 -3.67
C LYS A 147 -14.66 10.29 -3.68
N ALA A 148 -13.51 10.82 -3.26
CA ALA A 148 -13.23 12.25 -3.28
C ALA A 148 -13.27 12.81 -4.72
N THR A 149 -12.58 12.18 -5.66
CA THR A 149 -12.59 12.61 -7.06
C THR A 149 -13.97 12.49 -7.71
N GLN A 150 -14.81 11.53 -7.30
CA GLN A 150 -16.20 11.43 -7.79
C GLN A 150 -17.07 12.59 -7.31
N ARG A 151 -16.85 13.05 -6.08
CA ARG A 151 -17.55 14.24 -5.56
C ARG A 151 -17.14 15.48 -6.34
N GLU A 152 -15.85 15.68 -6.57
CA GLU A 152 -15.32 16.81 -7.37
C GLU A 152 -15.92 16.85 -8.79
N GLU A 153 -16.01 15.71 -9.48
CA GLU A 153 -16.61 15.64 -10.82
C GLU A 153 -18.11 15.99 -10.83
N ARG A 154 -18.86 15.61 -9.78
CA ARG A 154 -20.28 15.96 -9.66
C ARG A 154 -20.45 17.45 -9.41
N THR A 155 -19.66 18.04 -8.51
CA THR A 155 -19.69 19.48 -8.23
C THR A 155 -19.43 20.31 -9.49
N MET A 156 -18.49 19.88 -10.35
CA MET A 156 -18.22 20.55 -11.63
C MET A 156 -19.35 20.43 -12.68
N THR A 157 -20.25 19.46 -12.56
CA THR A 157 -21.34 19.25 -13.52
C THR A 157 -22.58 20.07 -13.18
N THR A 158 -22.76 20.40 -11.90
CA THR A 158 -23.90 21.18 -11.40
C THR A 158 -23.62 22.69 -11.37
N ALA A 159 -22.36 23.11 -11.52
CA ALA A 159 -22.04 24.52 -11.72
C ALA A 159 -22.62 24.98 -13.08
N PRO A 160 -23.59 25.92 -13.12
CA PRO A 160 -24.03 26.49 -14.38
C PRO A 160 -22.83 27.13 -15.08
N ALA A 161 -22.80 27.03 -16.41
CA ALA A 161 -21.83 27.71 -17.26
C ALA A 161 -22.06 29.24 -17.18
N ASP A 162 -21.78 29.83 -16.03
CA ASP A 162 -21.54 31.27 -15.92
C ASP A 162 -20.08 31.48 -16.32
N ASP A 163 -19.90 32.15 -17.46
CA ASP A 163 -18.62 32.50 -18.08
C ASP A 163 -17.87 33.59 -17.29
N SER A 164 -18.29 33.90 -16.07
CA SER A 164 -17.52 34.71 -15.13
C SER A 164 -16.68 33.80 -14.24
N MET A 165 -15.38 33.68 -14.54
CA MET A 165 -14.42 33.22 -13.52
C MET A 165 -14.57 34.14 -12.29
N PRO A 166 -15.03 33.64 -11.13
CA PRO A 166 -14.93 34.41 -9.90
C PRO A 166 -13.48 34.31 -9.45
N SER A 167 -12.84 35.49 -9.39
CA SER A 167 -11.61 35.74 -8.64
C SER A 167 -11.62 35.01 -7.28
N PRO A 168 -10.48 34.45 -6.82
CA PRO A 168 -10.43 33.56 -5.68
C PRO A 168 -10.81 34.32 -4.40
N SER A 169 -12.03 34.10 -3.93
CA SER A 169 -12.44 34.55 -2.61
C SER A 169 -13.21 33.45 -1.90
N ALA A 170 -12.64 33.07 -0.76
CA ALA A 170 -13.22 32.40 0.40
C ALA A 170 -13.98 31.09 0.14
N GLY A 171 -13.35 29.99 0.57
CA GLY A 171 -14.00 28.70 0.74
C GLY A 171 -15.27 28.80 1.57
N VAL A 172 -16.40 28.54 0.91
CA VAL A 172 -17.60 28.08 1.59
C VAL A 172 -17.41 26.59 1.79
N ILE A 173 -17.00 26.21 3.00
CA ILE A 173 -17.15 24.84 3.47
C ILE A 173 -18.66 24.61 3.60
N VAL A 174 -19.28 24.07 2.54
CA VAL A 174 -20.61 23.48 2.66
C VAL A 174 -20.42 22.22 3.49
N VAL A 175 -20.57 22.36 4.81
CA VAL A 175 -20.84 21.23 5.69
C VAL A 175 -22.22 20.71 5.27
N GLU A 176 -22.24 19.78 4.34
CA GLU A 176 -23.44 19.05 3.97
C GLU A 176 -23.86 18.25 5.20
N LYS A 177 -24.88 18.77 5.88
CA LYS A 177 -25.54 18.14 7.02
C LYS A 177 -26.08 16.79 6.54
N ASP A 178 -25.53 15.70 7.07
CA ASP A 178 -25.95 14.34 6.75
C ASP A 178 -27.47 14.20 6.81
N SER A 179 -28.04 13.71 5.71
CA SER A 179 -29.47 13.41 5.53
C SER A 179 -30.02 12.38 6.53
N GLU A 180 -29.15 11.69 7.28
CA GLU A 180 -29.55 10.85 8.42
C GLU A 180 -30.03 11.66 9.64
N SER A 181 -29.55 12.90 9.81
CA SER A 181 -29.97 13.76 10.93
C SER A 181 -31.40 14.29 10.77
N GLU A 182 -31.83 14.54 9.54
CA GLU A 182 -33.18 15.06 9.23
C GLU A 182 -34.28 13.99 9.41
N ILE A 183 -33.94 12.72 9.15
CA ILE A 183 -34.88 11.60 9.37
C ILE A 183 -35.08 11.36 10.88
N LYS A 184 -34.00 11.50 11.67
CA LYS A 184 -34.06 11.33 13.13
C LYS A 184 -34.78 12.49 13.81
N GLU A 185 -34.61 13.72 13.32
CA GLU A 185 -35.30 14.90 13.85
C GLU A 185 -36.81 14.85 13.55
N LYS A 186 -37.21 14.41 12.35
CA LYS A 186 -38.64 14.25 11.99
C LYS A 186 -39.32 13.12 12.78
N SER A 187 -38.62 12.02 13.10
CA SER A 187 -39.21 10.94 13.90
C SER A 187 -39.41 11.33 15.38
N ILE A 188 -38.51 12.14 15.94
CA ILE A 188 -38.63 12.65 17.32
C ILE A 188 -39.78 13.66 17.46
N ILE A 189 -39.99 14.50 16.45
CA ILE A 189 -41.11 15.46 16.44
C ILE A 189 -42.46 14.75 16.28
N SER A 190 -42.52 13.69 15.45
CA SER A 190 -43.73 12.89 15.31
C SER A 190 -44.11 12.15 16.60
N ALA A 191 -43.13 11.57 17.31
CA ALA A 191 -43.38 10.87 18.57
C ALA A 191 -43.84 11.81 19.70
N ARG A 192 -43.36 13.06 19.71
CA ARG A 192 -43.74 14.05 20.73
C ARG A 192 -45.14 14.64 20.52
N THR A 193 -45.70 14.52 19.31
CA THR A 193 -47.03 15.06 18.99
C THR A 193 -48.16 14.10 19.38
N GLU A 194 -47.87 12.81 19.53
CA GLU A 194 -48.82 11.80 20.02
C GLU A 194 -48.95 11.76 21.56
N GLU A 195 -47.96 12.23 22.32
CA GLU A 195 -48.03 12.29 23.79
C GLU A 195 -48.84 13.48 24.33
N VAL A 196 -49.17 14.48 23.50
CA VAL A 196 -49.87 15.71 23.92
C VAL A 196 -51.38 15.65 23.68
N SER A 197 -51.88 14.54 23.12
CA SER A 197 -53.29 14.34 22.74
C SER A 197 -54.05 13.29 23.57
N VAL A 198 -53.56 12.97 24.79
CA VAL A 198 -54.27 12.14 25.79
C VAL A 198 -54.62 12.95 27.03
#